data_AF-A0A840A3A0-F1
#
_entry.id   AF-A0A840A3A0-F1
#
_cell.length_a   1.000
_cell.length_b   1.000
_cell.length_c   1.000
_cell.angle_alpha   90.00
_cell.angle_beta   90.00
_cell.angle_gamma   90.00
#
_symmetry.space_group_name_H-M   'P 1'
#
loop_
_entity.id
_entity.type
_entity.pdbx_description
1 polymer ?
#
loop_
_entity_poly.entity_id
_entity_poly.type
_entity_poly.pdbx_seq_one_letter_code
_entity_poly.pdbx_strand_id
1 'polypeptide(L)'
;MSKLRRLVDLPGIRDLEDKALMQPRYADADARATYPEIDEVSRTLFGITQDEADDVPRPEGWDRIDRKPVRDQVIAFEAEGWDVTDDKRRPLRMFEHFAPQLWLALRGVAGELPFQAEADPDEAVYSSLAADAAKFRRDRR
;
A
#
# COMPACT_ATOMS: atom_id res chain seq x y z
N MET A 1 14.95 12.39 2.20
CA MET A 1 13.61 11.94 2.64
C MET A 1 13.57 10.44 2.38
N SER A 2 13.24 9.63 3.40
CA SER A 2 13.02 8.20 3.19
C SER A 2 11.90 8.01 2.14
N LYS A 3 12.07 7.07 1.23
CA LYS A 3 11.05 6.75 0.22
C LYS A 3 9.89 6.06 0.93
N LEU A 4 8.69 6.63 0.86
CA LEU A 4 7.48 6.02 1.46
C LEU A 4 7.21 4.65 0.84
N ARG A 5 6.78 3.70 1.67
CA ARG A 5 6.27 2.40 1.20
C ARG A 5 4.91 2.64 0.54
N ARG A 6 4.73 2.20 -0.70
CA ARG A 6 3.51 2.48 -1.46
C ARG A 6 2.59 1.28 -1.45
N LEU A 7 1.35 1.47 -1.02
CA LEU A 7 0.30 0.44 -1.05
C LEU A 7 0.07 -0.08 -2.47
N VAL A 8 0.09 0.81 -3.47
CA VAL A 8 -0.08 0.45 -4.89
C VAL A 8 1.06 -0.40 -5.48
N ASP A 9 2.21 -0.44 -4.81
CA ASP A 9 3.36 -1.25 -5.24
C ASP A 9 3.35 -2.66 -4.61
N LEU A 10 2.38 -2.95 -3.73
CA LEU A 10 2.21 -4.30 -3.19
C LEU A 10 1.61 -5.24 -4.25
N PRO A 11 2.00 -6.54 -4.24
CA PRO A 11 1.48 -7.53 -5.18
C PRO A 11 -0.06 -7.55 -5.21
N GLY A 12 -0.64 -7.48 -6.41
CA GLY A 12 -2.08 -7.54 -6.64
C GLY A 12 -2.85 -6.21 -6.46
N ILE A 13 -2.32 -5.22 -5.73
CA ILE A 13 -3.05 -3.96 -5.49
C ILE A 13 -3.21 -3.16 -6.78
N ARG A 14 -2.14 -3.06 -7.60
CA ARG A 14 -2.20 -2.35 -8.88
C ARG A 14 -3.20 -2.98 -9.85
N ASP A 15 -3.27 -4.30 -9.89
CA ASP A 15 -4.22 -5.00 -10.75
C ASP A 15 -5.66 -4.74 -10.31
N LEU A 16 -5.91 -4.65 -9.00
CA LEU A 16 -7.22 -4.27 -8.46
C LEU A 16 -7.56 -2.79 -8.76
N GLU A 17 -6.59 -1.88 -8.67
CA GLU A 17 -6.76 -0.48 -9.09
C GLU A 17 -7.16 -0.36 -10.56
N ASP A 18 -6.51 -1.12 -11.43
CA ASP A 18 -6.80 -1.15 -12.86
C ASP A 18 -8.18 -1.76 -13.14
N LYS A 19 -8.57 -2.82 -12.41
CA LYS A 19 -9.93 -3.37 -12.44
C LYS A 19 -10.96 -2.35 -11.99
N ALA A 20 -10.71 -1.62 -10.89
CA ALA A 20 -11.59 -0.58 -10.38
C ALA A 20 -11.67 0.64 -11.29
N LEU A 21 -10.62 0.94 -12.05
CA LEU A 21 -10.66 1.95 -13.10
C LEU A 21 -11.65 1.55 -14.21
N MET A 22 -11.67 0.28 -14.61
CA MET A 22 -12.51 -0.23 -15.69
C MET A 22 -13.94 -0.56 -15.23
N GLN A 23 -14.09 -1.03 -14.00
CA GLN A 23 -15.35 -1.39 -13.37
C GLN A 23 -15.40 -0.76 -11.97
N PRO A 24 -15.92 0.48 -11.85
CA PRO A 24 -15.92 1.25 -10.60
C PRO A 24 -16.52 0.52 -9.39
N ARG A 25 -17.42 -0.43 -9.62
CA ARG A 25 -18.01 -1.27 -8.57
C ARG A 25 -16.99 -2.05 -7.74
N TYR A 26 -15.77 -2.28 -8.23
CA TYR A 26 -14.70 -2.88 -7.42
C TYR A 26 -14.29 -2.03 -6.22
N ALA A 27 -14.49 -0.71 -6.28
CA ALA A 27 -14.14 0.21 -5.20
C ALA A 27 -15.26 0.37 -4.16
N ASP A 28 -16.46 -0.15 -4.44
CA ASP A 28 -17.61 0.01 -3.58
C ASP A 28 -17.56 -1.05 -2.45
N ALA A 29 -17.51 -0.58 -1.20
CA ALA A 29 -17.45 -1.46 -0.02
C ALA A 29 -18.58 -2.49 0.04
N ASP A 30 -19.79 -2.11 -0.38
CA ASP A 30 -20.98 -2.99 -0.39
C ASP A 30 -20.97 -4.05 -1.50
N ALA A 31 -20.13 -3.87 -2.53
CA ALA A 31 -19.98 -4.80 -3.63
C ALA A 31 -18.85 -5.81 -3.42
N ARG A 32 -18.02 -5.66 -2.37
CA ARG A 32 -16.82 -6.49 -2.11
C ARG A 32 -17.09 -7.99 -2.18
N ALA A 33 -18.20 -8.46 -1.62
CA ALA A 33 -18.58 -9.88 -1.63
C ALA A 33 -18.76 -10.48 -3.04
N THR A 34 -18.89 -9.63 -4.07
CA THR A 34 -18.99 -10.04 -5.49
C THR A 34 -17.61 -10.28 -6.13
N TYR A 35 -16.54 -9.80 -5.49
CA TYR A 35 -15.16 -9.78 -6.00
C TYR A 35 -14.22 -10.48 -5.02
N PRO A 36 -14.25 -11.83 -4.95
CA PRO A 36 -13.49 -12.60 -3.98
C PRO A 36 -11.97 -12.36 -4.07
N GLU A 37 -11.45 -11.93 -5.22
CA GLU A 37 -10.04 -11.59 -5.38
C GLU A 37 -9.57 -10.44 -4.47
N ILE A 38 -10.48 -9.56 -4.02
CA ILE A 38 -10.15 -8.48 -3.08
C ILE A 38 -9.73 -9.10 -1.74
N ASP A 39 -10.49 -10.08 -1.27
CA ASP A 39 -10.21 -10.80 -0.03
C ASP A 39 -8.99 -11.72 -0.17
N GLU A 40 -8.78 -12.33 -1.34
CA GLU A 40 -7.57 -13.11 -1.63
C GLU A 40 -6.30 -12.26 -1.54
N VAL A 41 -6.31 -11.08 -2.17
CA VAL A 41 -5.19 -10.12 -2.07
C VAL A 41 -5.03 -9.64 -0.63
N SER A 42 -6.12 -9.31 0.06
CA SER A 42 -6.09 -8.88 1.47
C SER A 42 -5.44 -9.94 2.38
N ARG A 43 -5.88 -11.20 2.27
CA ARG A 43 -5.30 -12.30 3.05
C ARG A 43 -3.84 -12.52 2.71
N THR A 44 -3.47 -12.43 1.44
CA THR A 44 -2.08 -12.62 1.00
C THR A 44 -1.16 -11.54 1.57
N LEU A 45 -1.61 -10.29 1.61
CA LEU A 45 -0.80 -9.15 2.05
C LEU A 45 -0.78 -8.97 3.56
N PHE A 46 -1.93 -9.14 4.21
CA PHE A 46 -2.13 -8.78 5.61
C PHE A 46 -2.50 -9.95 6.52
N GLY A 47 -2.73 -11.15 5.96
CA GLY A 47 -3.20 -12.32 6.71
C GLY A 47 -4.68 -12.30 7.10
N ILE A 48 -5.37 -11.18 6.87
CA ILE A 48 -6.79 -10.97 7.23
C ILE A 48 -7.56 -10.30 6.07
N THR A 49 -8.87 -10.53 6.00
CA THR A 49 -9.79 -9.79 5.11
C THR A 49 -10.25 -8.49 5.75
N GLN A 50 -10.97 -7.67 4.97
CA GLN A 50 -11.59 -6.46 5.51
C GLN A 50 -12.68 -6.79 6.53
N ASP A 51 -13.52 -7.82 6.30
CA ASP A 51 -14.53 -8.25 7.29
C ASP A 51 -13.89 -8.66 8.61
N GLU A 52 -12.82 -9.46 8.54
CA GLU A 52 -12.07 -9.88 9.73
C GLU A 52 -11.46 -8.65 10.45
N ALA A 53 -10.95 -7.67 9.69
CA ALA A 53 -10.46 -6.42 10.26
C ALA A 53 -11.57 -5.57 10.91
N ASP A 54 -12.78 -5.56 10.36
CA ASP A 54 -13.93 -4.83 10.92
C ASP A 54 -14.42 -5.48 12.22
N ASP A 55 -14.30 -6.81 12.33
CA ASP A 55 -14.65 -7.57 13.53
C ASP A 55 -13.61 -7.48 14.67
N VAL A 56 -12.37 -7.06 14.37
CA VAL A 56 -11.31 -6.91 15.39
C VAL A 56 -11.67 -5.80 16.40
N PRO A 57 -11.76 -6.11 17.71
CA PRO A 57 -12.00 -5.09 18.73
C PRO A 57 -10.89 -4.05 18.74
N ARG A 58 -11.26 -2.76 18.64
CA ARG A 58 -10.29 -1.67 18.75
C ARG A 58 -9.82 -1.53 20.22
N PRO A 59 -8.51 -1.46 20.49
CA PRO A 59 -7.99 -1.35 21.85
C PRO A 59 -8.36 -0.01 22.50
N GLU A 60 -8.18 0.09 23.81
CA GLU A 60 -8.35 1.35 24.54
C GLU A 60 -7.41 2.44 23.97
N GLY A 61 -7.93 3.67 23.83
CA GLY A 61 -7.17 4.78 23.26
C GLY A 61 -7.13 4.82 21.73
N TRP A 62 -7.85 3.93 21.04
CA TRP A 62 -7.95 3.99 19.58
C TRP A 62 -8.55 5.33 19.12
N ASP A 63 -7.77 6.12 18.39
CA ASP A 63 -8.11 7.47 17.96
C ASP A 63 -9.15 7.53 16.82
N ARG A 64 -9.75 6.38 16.48
CA ARG A 64 -10.74 6.20 15.42
C ARG A 64 -10.24 6.73 14.07
N ILE A 65 -8.95 6.59 13.80
CA ILE A 65 -8.33 7.04 12.54
C ILE A 65 -9.05 6.46 11.31
N ASP A 66 -9.50 5.22 11.40
CA ASP A 66 -10.26 4.47 10.40
C ASP A 66 -11.62 5.11 10.04
N ARG A 67 -12.15 5.98 10.90
CA ARG A 67 -13.42 6.70 10.68
C ARG A 67 -13.23 8.17 10.27
N LYS A 68 -12.00 8.66 10.21
CA LYS A 68 -11.72 10.03 9.80
C LYS A 68 -11.93 10.18 8.28
N PRO A 69 -12.16 11.39 7.76
CA PRO A 69 -12.19 11.63 6.32
C PRO A 69 -10.97 11.05 5.62
N VAL A 70 -11.13 10.51 4.40
CA VAL A 70 -10.05 9.88 3.63
C VAL A 70 -8.79 10.73 3.57
N ARG A 71 -8.94 12.05 3.39
CA ARG A 71 -7.82 13.00 3.38
C ARG A 71 -6.97 12.94 4.66
N ASP A 72 -7.62 12.87 5.82
CA ASP A 72 -6.92 12.85 7.11
C ASP A 72 -6.25 11.50 7.34
N GLN A 73 -6.85 10.42 6.86
CA GLN A 73 -6.23 9.09 6.89
C GLN A 73 -4.99 9.02 6.00
N VAL A 74 -5.03 9.59 4.79
CA VAL A 74 -3.87 9.66 3.88
C VAL A 74 -2.70 10.38 4.56
N ILE A 75 -2.96 11.52 5.21
CA ILE A 75 -1.93 12.27 5.94
C ILE A 75 -1.36 11.44 7.10
N ALA A 76 -2.21 10.72 7.83
CA ALA A 76 -1.78 9.88 8.92
C ALA A 76 -0.94 8.68 8.44
N PHE A 77 -1.32 8.03 7.32
CA PHE A 77 -0.50 6.98 6.72
C PHE A 77 0.87 7.49 6.29
N GLU A 78 0.93 8.69 5.72
CA GLU A 78 2.20 9.33 5.34
C GLU A 78 3.11 9.53 6.56
N ALA A 79 2.54 9.92 7.71
CA ALA A 79 3.26 10.04 8.97
C ALA A 79 3.79 8.69 9.50
N GLU A 80 3.11 7.57 9.19
CA GLU A 80 3.54 6.20 9.49
C GLU A 80 4.47 5.60 8.40
N GLY A 81 4.89 6.41 7.43
CA GLY A 81 5.82 6.00 6.37
C GLY A 81 5.16 5.20 5.22
N TRP A 82 3.85 5.36 5.02
CA TRP A 82 3.08 4.73 3.95
C TRP A 82 2.44 5.75 3.01
N ASP A 83 2.49 5.47 1.72
CA ASP A 83 1.77 6.18 0.68
C ASP A 83 0.60 5.30 0.17
N VAL A 84 -0.61 5.80 0.37
CA VAL A 84 -1.87 5.16 -0.03
C VAL A 84 -2.53 5.90 -1.21
N THR A 85 -1.72 6.56 -2.03
CA THR A 85 -2.16 7.35 -3.19
C THR A 85 -1.62 6.84 -4.52
N ASP A 86 -2.32 7.19 -5.60
CA ASP A 86 -1.87 6.97 -6.97
C ASP A 86 -0.69 7.90 -7.35
N ASP A 87 -0.17 7.76 -8.56
CA ASP A 87 0.94 8.59 -9.06
C ASP A 87 0.58 10.09 -9.20
N LYS A 88 -0.70 10.44 -9.10
CA LYS A 88 -1.23 11.83 -9.13
C LYS A 88 -1.58 12.33 -7.72
N ARG A 89 -1.18 11.60 -6.67
CA ARG A 89 -1.50 11.83 -5.25
C ARG A 89 -2.99 11.86 -4.92
N ARG A 90 -3.80 11.12 -5.65
CA ARG A 90 -5.20 10.87 -5.32
C ARG A 90 -5.28 9.61 -4.48
N PRO A 91 -6.15 9.52 -3.46
CA PRO A 91 -6.38 8.26 -2.76
C PRO A 91 -6.67 7.14 -3.76
N LEU A 92 -6.12 5.96 -3.50
CA LEU A 92 -6.39 4.77 -4.31
C LEU A 92 -7.89 4.47 -4.36
N ARG A 93 -8.39 3.93 -5.47
CA ARG A 93 -9.80 3.52 -5.59
C ARG A 93 -10.15 2.44 -4.59
N MET A 94 -9.23 1.49 -4.42
CA MET A 94 -9.32 0.37 -3.49
C MET A 94 -8.95 0.76 -2.05
N PHE A 95 -8.74 2.05 -1.75
CA PHE A 95 -8.32 2.51 -0.43
C PHE A 95 -9.20 1.97 0.70
N GLU A 96 -10.52 2.07 0.55
CA GLU A 96 -11.47 1.65 1.59
C GLU A 96 -11.41 0.14 1.87
N HIS A 97 -10.99 -0.66 0.89
CA HIS A 97 -10.87 -2.09 1.04
C HIS A 97 -9.63 -2.55 1.81
N PHE A 98 -8.59 -1.71 1.91
CA PHE A 98 -7.30 -2.10 2.47
C PHE A 98 -6.83 -1.23 3.65
N ALA A 99 -7.41 -0.03 3.81
CA ALA A 99 -7.05 0.87 4.91
C ALA A 99 -7.27 0.26 6.31
N PRO A 100 -8.38 -0.46 6.60
CA PRO A 100 -8.58 -1.06 7.91
C PRO A 100 -7.47 -2.06 8.30
N GLN A 101 -7.12 -2.97 7.39
CA GLN A 101 -6.09 -3.98 7.58
C GLN A 101 -4.72 -3.32 7.79
N LEU A 102 -4.38 -2.33 6.97
CA LEU A 102 -3.12 -1.61 7.08
C LEU A 102 -3.01 -0.86 8.42
N TRP A 103 -4.07 -0.22 8.91
CA TRP A 103 -4.07 0.44 10.22
C TRP A 103 -3.86 -0.52 11.38
N LEU A 104 -4.52 -1.67 11.33
CA LEU A 104 -4.39 -2.71 12.36
C LEU A 104 -2.98 -3.30 12.37
N ALA A 105 -2.43 -3.61 11.19
CA ALA A 105 -1.09 -4.16 11.04
C ALA A 105 -0.01 -3.16 11.48
N LEU A 106 -0.13 -1.89 11.08
CA LEU A 106 0.78 -0.82 11.49
C LEU A 106 0.87 -0.65 13.00
N ARG A 107 -0.26 -0.79 13.69
CA ARG A 107 -0.35 -0.60 15.14
C ARG A 107 -0.21 -1.91 15.92
N GLY A 108 0.11 -3.02 15.26
CA GLY A 108 0.32 -4.33 15.88
C GLY A 108 -0.93 -4.91 16.54
N VAL A 109 -2.13 -4.54 16.07
CA VAL A 109 -3.40 -5.00 16.65
C VAL A 109 -3.85 -6.32 16.00
N ALA A 110 -3.82 -6.40 14.67
CA ALA A 110 -4.17 -7.58 13.91
C ALA A 110 -3.58 -7.52 12.50
N GLY A 111 -3.44 -8.68 11.88
CA GLY A 111 -2.77 -8.81 10.58
C GLY A 111 -1.26 -8.55 10.68
N GLU A 112 -0.59 -8.67 9.54
CA GLU A 112 0.85 -8.49 9.41
C GLU A 112 1.15 -7.47 8.30
N LEU A 113 2.25 -6.72 8.43
CA LEU A 113 2.69 -5.88 7.32
C LEU A 113 3.35 -6.78 6.28
N PRO A 114 3.01 -6.62 4.99
CA PRO A 114 3.66 -7.38 3.94
C PRO A 114 5.15 -7.03 3.92
N PHE A 115 5.99 -8.07 3.87
CA PHE A 115 7.43 -7.89 3.77
C PHE A 115 7.76 -7.18 2.46
N GLN A 116 8.24 -5.94 2.55
CA GLN A 116 8.85 -5.22 1.46
C GLN A 116 10.31 -5.02 1.86
N ALA A 117 11.24 -5.71 1.18
CA ALA A 117 12.66 -5.44 1.36
C ALA A 117 12.89 -3.94 1.08
N GLU A 118 13.50 -3.23 2.02
CA GLU A 118 13.93 -1.86 1.77
C GLU A 118 14.85 -1.88 0.54
N ALA A 119 14.66 -0.92 -0.37
CA ALA A 119 15.57 -0.79 -1.50
C ALA A 119 16.98 -0.58 -0.93
N ASP A 120 17.87 -1.51 -1.24
CA ASP A 120 19.25 -1.46 -0.76
C ASP A 120 19.86 -0.12 -1.23
N PRO A 121 20.34 0.75 -0.33
CA PRO A 121 20.99 1.99 -0.73
C PRO A 121 22.15 1.74 -1.71
N ASP A 122 22.73 0.54 -1.71
CA ASP A 122 23.79 0.17 -2.63
C ASP A 122 23.30 0.02 -4.08
N GLU A 123 22.02 -0.27 -4.36
CA GLU A 123 21.53 -0.46 -5.73
C GLU A 123 21.58 0.83 -6.57
N ALA A 124 21.29 1.98 -5.94
CA ALA A 124 21.46 3.30 -6.54
C ALA A 124 22.94 3.64 -6.78
N VAL A 125 23.83 3.23 -5.86
CA VAL A 125 25.28 3.40 -5.97
C VAL A 125 25.83 2.52 -7.09
N TYR A 126 25.43 1.25 -7.18
CA TYR A 126 25.83 0.33 -8.25
C TYR A 126 25.36 0.79 -9.63
N SER A 127 24.14 1.33 -9.75
CA SER A 127 23.65 1.87 -11.02
C SER A 127 24.45 3.08 -11.49
N SER A 128 24.87 3.97 -10.58
CA SER A 128 25.72 5.13 -10.92
C SER A 128 27.13 4.70 -11.34
N LEU A 129 27.73 3.74 -10.64
CA LEU A 129 29.03 3.16 -10.97
C LEU A 129 29.05 2.46 -12.33
N ALA A 130 27.99 1.71 -12.67
CA ALA A 130 27.86 1.06 -13.97
C ALA A 130 27.73 2.09 -15.11
N ALA A 131 26.95 3.16 -14.89
CA ALA A 131 26.78 4.24 -15.85
C ALA A 131 28.09 5.01 -16.09
N ASP A 132 28.86 5.26 -15.04
CA ASP A 132 30.15 5.94 -15.14
C ASP A 132 31.20 5.06 -15.82
N ALA A 133 31.25 3.76 -15.50
CA ALA A 133 32.12 2.80 -16.19
C ALA A 133 31.81 2.69 -17.70
N ALA A 134 30.53 2.78 -18.10
CA ALA A 134 30.15 2.79 -19.51
C ALA A 134 30.60 4.06 -20.23
N LYS A 135 30.52 5.23 -19.58
CA LYS A 135 31.05 6.50 -20.10
C LYS A 135 32.56 6.45 -20.27
N PHE A 136 33.30 5.93 -19.29
CA PHE A 136 34.76 5.78 -19.36
C PHE A 136 35.22 4.89 -20.53
N ARG A 137 34.46 3.84 -20.88
CA ARG A 137 34.78 3.00 -22.06
C ARG A 137 34.46 3.69 -23.39
N ARG A 138 33.44 4.55 -23.42
CA ARG A 138 33.05 5.30 -24.62
C ARG A 138 34.04 6.41 -24.96
N ASP A 139 34.62 7.05 -23.95
CA ASP A 139 35.55 8.19 -24.11
C ASP A 139 37.00 7.75 -24.45
N ARG A 140 37.27 6.44 -24.41
CA ARG A 140 38.56 5.83 -24.72
C ARG A 140 38.65 5.21 -26.13
N ARG A 141 37.65 5.44 -26.97
CA ARG A 141 37.56 5.00 -28.39
C ARG A 141 37.57 6.21 -29.30
#